data_AF-A0A7Y5RWW4-F1
#
_entry.id   AF-A0A7Y5RWW4-F1
#
_cell.length_a   1.000
_cell.length_b   1.000
_cell.length_c   1.000
_cell.angle_alpha   90.00
_cell.angle_beta   90.00
_cell.angle_gamma   90.00
#
_symmetry.space_group_name_H-M   'P 1'
#
loop_
_entity.id
_entity.type
_entity.pdbx_description
1 polymer ?
#
loop_
_entity_poly.entity_id
_entity_poly.type
_entity_poly.pdbx_seq_one_letter_code
_entity_poly.pdbx_strand_id
1 'polypeptide(L)'
;MNRTATVRERLRRLHRTATVRERRSAVATSERLGCNGLPRIGHVKHALTLRFAASRTAAAIAIALHAASAFGHDLSVSRGTVTVADDRLAVTLEVPAEDLLHLDPAARRRSDACSAAWLNDARARYEPCVLKALAIHDTRGRRLTGRVVSSAVADALEERFEWNRLRRLRVRYTMEYAVESPRQFLTFRLCAAELPLRIQSQLVLDVRRAGDRSGREICLTSRGNAETLEFSPASSRDSAASQPAAAIAMLPAPQRFTTVFAIIDRTDEGLIVEVHVPLPLLETWRPVARADADFLEPAEQSAACAALTDFIKSALYVHVDDAVAATAAVSYAAFIPPQAARLDARAEPQRLSAWTARLAVVLRYTPSRSSRIVQLKWGLFNNAVITARALVRDADRAFEHEFSTYDPLLRLVRQSAKLSR
;
A
#
# COMPACT_ATOMS: atom_id res chain seq x y z
N MET A 1 29.80 -15.50 -24.16
CA MET A 1 30.83 -16.25 -23.42
C MET A 1 31.25 -15.48 -22.18
N ASN A 2 31.36 -16.19 -21.05
CA ASN A 2 31.23 -15.74 -19.66
C ASN A 2 32.29 -14.73 -19.15
N ARG A 3 31.87 -13.50 -18.79
CA ARG A 3 32.61 -12.58 -17.90
C ARG A 3 32.09 -12.56 -16.45
N THR A 4 30.91 -13.11 -16.20
CA THR A 4 30.24 -13.15 -14.88
C THR A 4 30.71 -14.31 -13.99
N ALA A 5 31.25 -15.39 -14.58
CA ALA A 5 31.78 -16.52 -13.81
C ALA A 5 33.08 -16.15 -13.06
N THR A 6 33.95 -15.33 -13.66
CA THR A 6 35.29 -15.01 -13.14
C THR A 6 35.28 -14.11 -11.90
N VAL A 7 34.25 -13.26 -11.76
CA VAL A 7 34.10 -12.36 -10.60
C VAL A 7 33.59 -13.11 -9.37
N ARG A 8 32.68 -14.08 -9.57
CA ARG A 8 32.11 -14.90 -8.50
C ARG A 8 33.15 -15.86 -7.90
N GLU A 9 34.08 -16.36 -8.73
CA GLU A 9 35.22 -17.18 -8.30
C GLU A 9 36.22 -16.37 -7.46
N ARG A 10 36.51 -15.11 -7.84
CA ARG A 10 37.40 -14.20 -7.09
C ARG A 10 36.83 -13.81 -5.73
N LEU A 11 35.53 -13.54 -5.66
CA LEU A 11 34.86 -13.22 -4.38
C LEU A 11 34.82 -14.42 -3.44
N ARG A 12 34.61 -15.64 -3.95
CA ARG A 12 34.67 -16.87 -3.14
C ARG A 12 36.08 -17.18 -2.62
N ARG A 13 37.14 -16.88 -3.39
CA ARG A 13 38.52 -17.00 -2.90
C ARG A 13 38.85 -16.00 -1.79
N LEU A 14 38.43 -14.74 -1.94
CA LEU A 14 38.66 -13.69 -0.93
C LEU A 14 37.92 -13.97 0.39
N HIS A 15 36.71 -14.55 0.33
CA HIS A 15 35.96 -14.88 1.53
C HIS A 15 36.55 -16.10 2.28
N ARG A 16 37.13 -17.07 1.55
CA ARG A 16 37.84 -18.22 2.15
C ARG A 16 39.18 -17.83 2.79
N THR A 17 39.93 -16.88 2.23
CA THR A 17 41.18 -16.42 2.87
C THR A 17 40.94 -15.56 4.10
N ALA A 18 39.82 -14.82 4.18
CA ALA A 18 39.44 -14.06 5.37
C ALA A 18 39.05 -14.98 6.55
N THR A 19 38.23 -16.00 6.30
CA THR A 19 37.76 -16.95 7.34
C THR A 19 38.86 -17.88 7.87
N VAL A 20 39.87 -18.22 7.05
CA VAL A 20 41.03 -19.01 7.50
C VAL A 20 42.00 -18.17 8.36
N ARG A 21 42.07 -16.85 8.13
CA ARG A 21 42.96 -15.96 8.91
C ARG A 21 42.38 -15.62 10.29
N GLU A 22 41.06 -15.49 10.40
CA GLU A 22 40.39 -15.29 11.71
C GLU A 22 40.41 -16.56 12.57
N ARG A 23 40.23 -17.76 11.98
CA ARG A 23 40.33 -19.02 12.74
C ARG A 23 41.75 -19.34 13.22
N ARG A 24 42.80 -18.92 12.50
CA ARG A 24 44.19 -19.08 12.98
C ARG A 24 44.59 -18.08 14.08
N SER A 25 43.92 -16.92 14.18
CA SER A 25 44.19 -15.97 15.26
C SER A 25 43.48 -16.34 16.57
N ALA A 26 42.32 -17.01 16.49
CA ALA A 26 41.57 -17.45 17.67
C ALA A 26 42.17 -18.70 18.34
N VAL A 27 42.83 -19.59 17.58
CA VAL A 27 43.42 -20.83 18.14
C VAL A 27 44.83 -20.60 18.73
N ALA A 28 45.54 -19.53 18.36
CA ALA A 28 46.87 -19.25 18.89
C ALA A 28 46.89 -18.53 20.26
N THR A 29 45.72 -18.19 20.82
CA THR A 29 45.63 -17.38 22.05
C THR A 29 45.07 -18.15 23.26
N SER A 30 44.81 -19.46 23.13
CA SER A 30 44.28 -20.32 24.21
C SER A 30 45.29 -21.30 24.80
N GLU A 31 46.48 -21.44 24.23
CA GLU A 31 47.54 -22.31 24.76
C GLU A 31 48.82 -21.50 24.95
N ARG A 32 49.03 -21.00 26.17
CA ARG A 32 50.33 -20.72 26.82
C ARG A 32 50.17 -19.58 27.83
N LEU A 33 49.65 -19.91 29.01
CA LEU A 33 50.00 -19.23 30.26
C LEU A 33 49.96 -20.28 31.38
N GLY A 34 50.99 -21.14 31.41
CA GLY A 34 51.44 -21.83 32.61
C GLY A 34 52.36 -20.89 33.39
N CYS A 35 52.18 -20.85 34.70
CA CYS A 35 52.82 -19.93 35.62
C CYS A 35 54.33 -20.20 35.83
N ASN A 36 55.00 -19.12 36.29
CA ASN A 36 56.23 -19.02 37.09
C ASN A 36 57.55 -18.66 36.38
N GLY A 37 58.12 -17.51 36.80
CA GLY A 37 59.55 -17.20 36.70
C GLY A 37 59.90 -15.79 36.16
N LEU A 38 60.15 -14.84 37.06
CA LEU A 38 60.72 -13.48 36.89
C LEU A 38 62.07 -13.43 36.11
N PRO A 39 62.73 -12.26 35.90
CA PRO A 39 62.30 -10.92 35.46
C PRO A 39 63.22 -10.32 34.35
N ARG A 40 62.92 -9.06 33.92
CA ARG A 40 63.83 -7.94 33.54
C ARG A 40 63.76 -7.34 32.11
N ILE A 41 63.43 -6.04 32.14
CA ILE A 41 63.97 -4.88 31.40
C ILE A 41 63.45 -4.64 29.96
N GLY A 42 62.85 -3.45 29.78
CA GLY A 42 62.67 -2.85 28.45
C GLY A 42 61.56 -1.79 28.34
N HIS A 43 61.51 -0.81 29.24
CA HIS A 43 60.78 0.44 28.97
C HIS A 43 61.31 1.05 27.66
N VAL A 44 60.41 1.45 26.75
CA VAL A 44 60.49 2.59 25.80
C VAL A 44 59.51 2.44 24.61
N LYS A 45 58.93 1.28 24.31
CA LYS A 45 58.10 1.12 23.08
C LYS A 45 56.59 1.40 23.18
N HIS A 46 56.04 1.82 24.33
CA HIS A 46 54.57 1.94 24.50
C HIS A 46 54.00 3.37 24.41
N ALA A 47 54.82 4.42 24.39
CA ALA A 47 54.31 5.80 24.41
C ALA A 47 53.91 6.36 23.03
N LEU A 48 54.43 5.80 21.93
CA LEU A 48 54.17 6.31 20.57
C LEU A 48 53.00 5.61 19.85
N THR A 49 52.68 4.37 20.21
CA THR A 49 51.59 3.60 19.57
C THR A 49 50.20 3.99 20.08
N LEU A 50 50.09 4.52 21.30
CA LEU A 50 48.81 4.95 21.89
C LEU A 50 48.30 6.30 21.37
N ARG A 51 49.18 7.20 20.92
CA ARG A 51 48.76 8.51 20.37
C ARG A 51 48.17 8.41 18.96
N PHE A 52 48.62 7.46 18.14
CA PHE A 52 48.06 7.23 16.79
C PHE A 52 46.76 6.41 16.79
N ALA A 53 46.56 5.54 17.78
CA ALA A 53 45.30 4.80 17.92
C ALA A 53 44.15 5.73 18.35
N ALA A 54 44.36 6.57 19.37
CA ALA A 54 43.34 7.49 19.88
C ALA A 54 42.90 8.54 18.84
N SER A 55 43.83 9.03 18.01
CA SER A 55 43.54 9.97 16.91
C SER A 55 42.66 9.35 15.81
N ARG A 56 42.88 8.07 15.46
CA ARG A 56 42.09 7.37 14.45
C ARG A 56 40.69 7.01 14.94
N THR A 57 40.54 6.67 16.21
CA THR A 57 39.20 6.43 16.80
C THR A 57 38.42 7.73 16.93
N ALA A 58 39.04 8.83 17.35
CA ALA A 58 38.39 10.14 17.42
C ALA A 58 37.96 10.64 16.03
N ALA A 59 38.78 10.46 14.99
CA ALA A 59 38.42 10.81 13.63
C ALA A 59 37.30 9.91 13.06
N ALA A 60 37.32 8.60 13.33
CA ALA A 60 36.27 7.69 12.91
C ALA A 60 34.93 7.96 13.61
N ILE A 61 34.96 8.31 14.90
CA ILE A 61 33.78 8.73 15.67
C ILE A 61 33.27 10.08 15.16
N ALA A 62 34.14 11.05 14.88
CA ALA A 62 33.75 12.34 14.32
C ALA A 62 33.15 12.22 12.90
N ILE A 63 33.67 11.32 12.05
CA ILE A 63 33.11 11.00 10.73
C ILE A 63 31.78 10.26 10.86
N ALA A 64 31.65 9.33 11.81
CA ALA A 64 30.39 8.62 12.07
C ALA A 64 29.31 9.54 12.66
N LEU A 65 29.68 10.49 13.54
CA LEU A 65 28.77 11.50 14.07
C LEU A 65 28.41 12.59 13.04
N HIS A 66 29.33 12.99 12.16
CA HIS A 66 29.00 13.87 11.03
C HIS A 66 28.10 13.16 10.00
N ALA A 67 28.32 11.87 9.74
CA ALA A 67 27.44 11.08 8.90
C ALA A 67 26.06 10.87 9.54
N ALA A 68 25.97 10.65 10.85
CA ALA A 68 24.71 10.50 11.57
C ALA A 68 23.90 11.81 11.66
N SER A 69 24.56 12.97 11.71
CA SER A 69 23.89 14.27 11.68
C SER A 69 23.32 14.64 10.29
N ALA A 70 23.73 13.91 9.23
CA ALA A 70 23.29 14.16 7.86
C ALA A 70 22.04 13.36 7.44
N PHE A 71 21.57 12.41 8.24
CA PHE A 71 20.33 11.69 7.95
C PHE A 71 19.16 12.36 8.68
N GLY A 72 18.36 13.09 7.89
CA GLY A 72 16.99 13.43 8.26
C GLY A 72 16.16 12.17 8.47
N HIS A 73 14.97 12.32 9.03
CA HIS A 73 14.04 11.24 9.33
C HIS A 73 13.96 10.21 8.18
N ASP A 74 13.94 8.91 8.51
CA ASP A 74 13.86 7.81 7.52
C ASP A 74 12.57 7.81 6.68
N LEU A 75 11.64 8.74 6.98
CA LEU A 75 10.34 8.91 6.37
C LEU A 75 10.05 10.40 6.13
N SER A 76 9.82 10.75 4.86
CA SER A 76 9.16 12.02 4.51
C SER A 76 7.66 11.87 4.64
N VAL A 77 7.00 12.82 5.31
CA VAL A 77 5.54 12.90 5.39
C VAL A 77 5.07 14.23 4.84
N SER A 78 4.42 14.16 3.69
CA SER A 78 3.68 15.27 3.09
C SER A 78 2.21 15.18 3.48
N ARG A 79 1.56 16.34 3.64
CA ARG A 79 0.13 16.43 3.96
C ARG A 79 -0.57 17.28 2.92
N GLY A 80 -1.86 17.07 2.71
CA GLY A 80 -2.59 17.93 1.80
C GLY A 80 -4.09 17.84 1.96
N THR A 81 -4.76 18.77 1.27
CA THR A 81 -6.21 18.81 1.15
C THR A 81 -6.59 18.71 -0.32
N VAL A 82 -7.59 17.89 -0.62
CA VAL A 82 -8.17 17.77 -1.96
C VAL A 82 -9.61 18.22 -1.88
N THR A 83 -9.97 19.27 -2.62
CA THR A 83 -11.36 19.71 -2.76
C THR A 83 -11.89 19.29 -4.13
N VAL A 84 -12.91 18.44 -4.12
CA VAL A 84 -13.59 17.92 -5.31
C VAL A 84 -14.80 18.79 -5.63
N ALA A 85 -14.71 19.60 -6.69
CA ALA A 85 -15.85 20.28 -7.30
C ALA A 85 -16.35 19.46 -8.51
N ASP A 86 -17.44 19.90 -9.13
CA ASP A 86 -18.06 19.16 -10.24
C ASP A 86 -17.22 19.20 -11.53
N ASP A 87 -16.47 20.28 -11.76
CA ASP A 87 -15.67 20.54 -12.97
C ASP A 87 -14.15 20.56 -12.72
N ARG A 88 -13.72 20.60 -11.46
CA ARG A 88 -12.32 20.71 -11.09
C ARG A 88 -11.98 20.05 -9.75
N LEU A 89 -10.72 19.71 -9.61
CA LEU A 89 -10.10 19.33 -8.34
C LEU A 89 -9.06 20.36 -7.96
N ALA A 90 -9.19 20.92 -6.76
CA ALA A 90 -8.14 21.75 -6.17
C ALA A 90 -7.37 20.92 -5.15
N VAL A 91 -6.05 20.86 -5.30
CA VAL A 91 -5.17 20.12 -4.39
C VAL A 91 -4.17 21.10 -3.78
N THR A 92 -4.04 21.10 -2.47
CA THR A 92 -2.98 21.82 -1.76
C THR A 92 -2.12 20.80 -1.02
N LEU A 93 -0.84 20.73 -1.35
CA LEU A 93 0.13 19.85 -0.71
C LEU A 93 1.16 20.65 0.07
N GLU A 94 1.47 20.22 1.27
CA GLU A 94 2.54 20.73 2.13
C GLU A 94 3.63 19.68 2.23
N VAL A 95 4.75 19.96 1.56
CA VAL A 95 5.93 19.09 1.48
C VAL A 95 6.99 19.62 2.46
N PRO A 96 7.70 18.75 3.21
CA PRO A 96 8.86 19.18 3.98
C PRO A 96 9.88 19.92 3.11
N ALA A 97 10.36 21.09 3.53
CA ALA A 97 11.39 21.78 2.75
C ALA A 97 12.72 21.01 2.69
N GLU A 98 12.98 20.13 3.66
CA GLU A 98 14.14 19.22 3.66
C GLU A 98 14.13 18.27 2.45
N ASP A 99 12.96 17.91 1.92
CA ASP A 99 12.82 17.02 0.76
C ASP A 99 13.49 17.59 -0.50
N LEU A 100 13.52 18.92 -0.62
CA LEU A 100 14.11 19.63 -1.76
C LEU A 100 15.64 19.47 -1.79
N LEU A 101 16.28 19.12 -0.67
CA LEU A 101 17.71 18.79 -0.65
C LEU A 101 18.04 17.58 -1.52
N HIS A 102 17.09 16.69 -1.76
CA HIS A 102 17.32 15.52 -2.59
C HIS A 102 17.44 15.85 -4.08
N LEU A 103 16.99 17.04 -4.52
CA LEU A 103 17.27 17.55 -5.87
C LEU A 103 18.76 17.89 -6.06
N ASP A 104 19.44 18.29 -4.98
CA ASP A 104 20.83 18.73 -5.01
C ASP A 104 21.54 18.39 -3.69
N PRO A 105 21.92 17.11 -3.49
CA PRO A 105 22.53 16.66 -2.24
C PRO A 105 23.87 17.34 -1.92
N ALA A 106 24.50 17.98 -2.92
CA ALA A 106 25.76 18.69 -2.75
C ALA A 106 25.59 20.13 -2.25
N ALA A 107 24.37 20.69 -2.21
CA ALA A 107 24.11 22.07 -1.79
C ALA A 107 24.68 22.37 -0.39
N ARG A 108 24.46 21.46 0.58
CA ARG A 108 25.01 21.57 1.95
C ARG A 108 26.54 21.57 2.02
N ARG A 109 27.22 21.00 1.02
CA ARG A 109 28.70 20.97 0.99
C ARG A 109 29.29 22.24 0.38
N ARG A 110 28.51 22.97 -0.41
CA ARG A 110 28.97 24.18 -1.11
C ARG A 110 28.76 25.45 -0.30
N SER A 111 27.93 25.42 0.75
CA SER A 111 27.70 26.57 1.62
C SER A 111 27.34 26.13 3.04
N ASP A 112 27.83 26.89 4.03
CA ASP A 112 27.53 26.66 5.44
C ASP A 112 26.09 27.01 5.82
N ALA A 113 25.40 27.80 4.99
CA ALA A 113 24.01 28.21 5.22
C ALA A 113 23.15 28.07 3.95
N CYS A 114 21.84 27.86 4.16
CA CYS A 114 20.85 27.87 3.10
C CYS A 114 20.48 29.32 2.76
N SER A 115 20.23 29.62 1.48
CA SER A 115 19.69 30.92 1.06
C SER A 115 18.23 30.80 0.64
N ALA A 116 17.47 31.89 0.79
CA ALA A 116 16.11 31.98 0.28
C ALA A 116 16.06 31.80 -1.25
N ALA A 117 17.08 32.28 -1.97
CA ALA A 117 17.20 32.11 -3.41
C ALA A 117 17.34 30.63 -3.80
N TRP A 118 18.18 29.87 -3.10
CA TRP A 118 18.32 28.42 -3.34
C TRP A 118 17.00 27.68 -3.08
N LEU A 119 16.32 27.99 -1.97
CA LEU A 119 15.06 27.32 -1.63
C LEU A 119 13.97 27.61 -2.66
N ASN A 120 13.89 28.84 -3.16
CA ASN A 120 12.95 29.22 -4.21
C ASN A 120 13.24 28.53 -5.55
N ASP A 121 14.50 28.44 -5.96
CA ASP A 121 14.89 27.69 -7.15
C ASP A 121 14.59 26.20 -7.01
N ALA A 122 14.97 25.58 -5.89
CA ALA A 122 14.70 24.18 -5.62
C ALA A 122 13.19 23.89 -5.59
N ARG A 123 12.38 24.78 -5.00
CA ARG A 123 10.91 24.70 -5.02
C ARG A 123 10.37 24.64 -6.45
N ALA A 124 10.80 25.57 -7.31
CA ALA A 124 10.35 25.63 -8.70
C ALA A 124 10.74 24.36 -9.48
N ARG A 125 11.95 23.85 -9.28
CA ARG A 125 12.40 22.58 -9.89
C ARG A 125 11.64 21.36 -9.38
N TYR A 126 11.10 21.41 -8.16
CA TYR A 126 10.34 20.32 -7.56
C TYR A 126 8.87 20.27 -8.00
N GLU A 127 8.29 21.38 -8.50
CA GLU A 127 6.91 21.47 -9.00
C GLU A 127 6.50 20.33 -9.95
N PRO A 128 7.22 20.05 -11.06
CA PRO A 128 6.84 18.97 -11.96
C PRO A 128 6.96 17.58 -11.31
N CYS A 129 7.83 17.41 -10.31
CA CYS A 129 7.98 16.15 -9.59
C CYS A 129 6.73 15.86 -8.75
N VAL A 130 6.25 16.85 -7.99
CA VAL A 130 5.05 16.73 -7.15
C VAL A 130 3.81 16.46 -8.00
N LEU A 131 3.65 17.20 -9.10
CA LEU A 131 2.52 17.04 -10.01
C LEU A 131 2.49 15.63 -10.63
N LYS A 132 3.66 15.07 -11.00
CA LYS A 132 3.77 13.72 -11.54
C LYS A 132 3.65 12.65 -10.46
N ALA A 133 4.06 12.92 -9.23
CA ALA A 133 4.00 11.99 -8.13
C ALA A 133 2.58 11.73 -7.64
N LEU A 134 1.73 12.77 -7.55
CA LEU A 134 0.31 12.58 -7.24
C LEU A 134 -0.46 12.21 -8.50
N ALA A 135 -0.74 10.92 -8.66
CA ALA A 135 -1.59 10.43 -9.74
C ALA A 135 -3.03 10.30 -9.25
N ILE A 136 -3.92 11.07 -9.88
CA ILE A 136 -5.38 10.99 -9.66
C ILE A 136 -6.00 10.40 -10.92
N HIS A 137 -6.79 9.34 -10.77
CA HIS A 137 -7.46 8.67 -11.87
C HIS A 137 -8.97 8.80 -11.76
N ASP A 138 -9.64 8.91 -12.91
CA ASP A 138 -11.08 8.92 -13.02
C ASP A 138 -11.70 7.52 -12.85
N THR A 139 -13.03 7.47 -12.98
CA THR A 139 -13.84 6.26 -12.92
C THR A 139 -13.43 5.17 -13.91
N ARG A 140 -12.77 5.54 -15.02
CA ARG A 140 -12.30 4.65 -16.09
C ARG A 140 -10.82 4.32 -15.95
N GLY A 141 -10.16 4.79 -14.88
CA GLY A 141 -8.73 4.62 -14.69
C GLY A 141 -7.87 5.57 -15.52
N ARG A 142 -8.46 6.57 -16.18
CA ARG A 142 -7.67 7.56 -16.93
C ARG A 142 -7.07 8.56 -15.95
N ARG A 143 -5.77 8.80 -16.08
CA ARG A 143 -5.07 9.79 -15.26
C ARG A 143 -5.58 11.19 -15.61
N LEU A 144 -5.93 11.97 -14.59
CA LEU A 144 -6.33 13.36 -14.74
C LEU A 144 -5.11 14.23 -15.04
N THR A 145 -5.30 15.17 -15.96
CA THR A 145 -4.29 16.18 -16.29
C THR A 145 -4.40 17.33 -15.30
N GLY A 146 -3.32 17.58 -14.56
CA GLY A 146 -3.22 18.70 -13.64
C GLY A 146 -2.16 19.71 -14.04
N ARG A 147 -2.18 20.85 -13.35
CA ARG A 147 -1.15 21.88 -13.41
C ARG A 147 -0.87 22.43 -12.02
N VAL A 148 0.34 22.92 -11.79
CA VAL A 148 0.67 23.71 -10.60
C VAL A 148 0.19 25.14 -10.84
N VAL A 149 -0.66 25.65 -9.96
CA VAL A 149 -1.18 27.03 -10.00
C VAL A 149 -0.26 27.96 -9.24
N SER A 150 0.25 27.50 -8.10
CA SER A 150 1.20 28.26 -7.29
C SER A 150 2.05 27.33 -6.44
N SER A 151 3.23 27.80 -6.05
CA SER A 151 3.94 27.21 -4.94
C SER A 151 4.66 28.28 -4.12
N ALA A 152 4.69 28.11 -2.81
CA ALA A 152 5.23 29.08 -1.87
C ALA A 152 5.77 28.39 -0.61
N VAL A 153 6.68 29.03 0.10
CA VAL A 153 7.08 28.59 1.44
C VAL A 153 6.08 29.16 2.43
N ALA A 154 5.60 28.33 3.37
CA ALA A 154 4.55 28.73 4.30
C ALA A 154 4.99 29.85 5.25
N ASP A 155 6.28 29.89 5.61
CA ASP A 155 6.87 30.82 6.56
C ASP A 155 7.69 31.92 5.87
N ALA A 156 7.80 33.07 6.53
CA ALA A 156 8.70 34.12 6.11
C ALA A 156 10.17 33.65 6.13
N LEU A 157 10.90 33.96 5.05
CA LEU A 157 12.29 33.56 4.87
C LEU A 157 13.22 34.75 5.10
N GLU A 158 14.21 34.56 5.96
CA GLU A 158 15.42 35.38 5.95
C GLU A 158 16.24 35.09 4.69
N GLU A 159 17.06 36.05 4.25
CA GLU A 159 17.91 35.89 3.07
C GLU A 159 18.83 34.67 3.18
N ARG A 160 19.35 34.41 4.39
CA ARG A 160 20.17 33.25 4.74
C ARG A 160 19.74 32.67 6.08
N PHE A 161 19.77 31.35 6.20
CA PHE A 161 19.40 30.65 7.43
C PHE A 161 20.10 29.28 7.54
N GLU A 162 20.16 28.75 8.75
CA GLU A 162 20.73 27.44 9.05
C GLU A 162 20.04 26.30 8.27
N TRP A 163 20.81 25.37 7.72
CA TRP A 163 20.27 24.23 6.98
C TRP A 163 19.28 23.36 7.78
N ASN A 164 19.43 23.33 9.10
CA ASN A 164 18.53 22.59 9.99
C ASN A 164 17.13 23.21 10.06
N ARG A 165 16.97 24.49 9.69
CA ARG A 165 15.65 25.15 9.64
C ARG A 165 14.72 24.52 8.60
N LEU A 166 15.26 23.94 7.52
CA LEU A 166 14.47 23.23 6.50
C LEU A 166 13.60 22.11 7.07
N ARG A 167 13.97 21.53 8.23
CA ARG A 167 13.19 20.50 8.93
C ARG A 167 11.84 20.99 9.45
N ARG A 168 11.73 22.30 9.70
CA ARG A 168 10.53 22.94 10.24
C ARG A 168 9.71 23.63 9.16
N LEU A 169 10.36 24.02 8.07
CA LEU A 169 9.72 24.72 6.96
C LEU A 169 8.91 23.76 6.10
N ARG A 170 7.79 24.26 5.57
CA ARG A 170 6.94 23.57 4.60
C ARG A 170 6.84 24.36 3.31
N VAL A 171 6.90 23.65 2.20
CA VAL A 171 6.64 24.20 0.87
C VAL A 171 5.24 23.77 0.46
N ARG A 172 4.39 24.76 0.22
CA ARG A 172 3.01 24.58 -0.22
C ARG A 172 2.94 24.60 -1.73
N TYR A 173 2.37 23.56 -2.33
CA TYR A 173 2.07 23.45 -3.76
C TYR A 173 0.55 23.43 -3.93
N THR A 174 0.02 24.35 -4.73
CA THR A 174 -1.39 24.37 -5.12
C THR A 174 -1.50 23.90 -6.55
N MET A 175 -2.32 22.89 -6.79
CA MET A 175 -2.54 22.27 -8.09
C MET A 175 -4.01 22.24 -8.43
N GLU A 176 -4.31 22.31 -9.71
CA GLU A 176 -5.65 22.13 -10.26
C GLU A 176 -5.65 20.99 -11.26
N TYR A 177 -6.68 20.14 -11.22
CA TYR A 177 -6.93 19.10 -12.21
C TYR A 177 -8.29 19.33 -12.85
N ALA A 178 -8.31 19.27 -14.18
CA ALA A 178 -9.55 19.38 -14.94
C ALA A 178 -10.37 18.09 -14.83
N VAL A 179 -11.69 18.23 -14.67
CA VAL A 179 -12.60 17.10 -14.56
C VAL A 179 -13.75 17.28 -15.56
N GLU A 180 -13.89 16.34 -16.50
CA GLU A 180 -14.91 16.43 -17.57
C GLU A 180 -16.35 16.25 -17.06
N SER A 181 -16.56 15.67 -15.88
CA SER A 181 -17.89 15.47 -15.28
C SER A 181 -17.79 15.16 -13.79
N PRO A 182 -18.81 15.47 -12.97
CA PRO A 182 -18.82 15.15 -11.55
C PRO A 182 -18.60 13.65 -11.35
N ARG A 183 -17.39 13.29 -10.90
CA ARG A 183 -16.96 11.90 -10.87
C ARG A 183 -17.54 11.21 -9.66
N GLN A 184 -18.23 10.10 -9.89
CA GLN A 184 -18.66 9.22 -8.80
C GLN A 184 -17.46 8.60 -8.09
N PHE A 185 -16.34 8.35 -8.77
CA PHE A 185 -15.14 7.78 -8.15
C PHE A 185 -13.86 8.47 -8.58
N LEU A 186 -12.95 8.67 -7.62
CA LEU A 186 -11.58 9.10 -7.87
C LEU A 186 -10.61 8.17 -7.16
N THR A 187 -9.52 7.83 -7.84
CA THR A 187 -8.45 6.99 -7.29
C THR A 187 -7.17 7.77 -7.17
N PHE A 188 -6.60 7.80 -5.97
CA PHE A 188 -5.38 8.52 -5.64
C PHE A 188 -4.22 7.53 -5.46
N ARG A 189 -3.05 7.88 -6.00
CA ARG A 189 -1.83 7.08 -5.89
C ARG A 189 -0.60 7.98 -5.76
N LEU A 190 0.38 7.53 -4.98
CA LEU A 190 1.71 8.12 -4.91
C LEU A 190 2.68 7.36 -5.84
N CYS A 191 3.03 7.97 -6.97
CA CYS A 191 4.05 7.48 -7.90
C CYS A 191 5.45 7.85 -7.39
N ALA A 192 6.01 7.06 -6.49
CA ALA A 192 7.29 7.37 -5.83
C ALA A 192 8.48 7.58 -6.78
N ALA A 193 8.49 6.89 -7.93
CA ALA A 193 9.54 7.04 -8.94
C ALA A 193 9.64 8.45 -9.53
N GLU A 194 8.57 9.24 -9.43
CA GLU A 194 8.51 10.62 -9.91
C GLU A 194 9.03 11.64 -8.88
N LEU A 195 9.24 11.20 -7.63
CA LEU A 195 9.87 12.02 -6.59
C LEU A 195 11.37 11.75 -6.57
N PRO A 196 12.23 12.78 -6.51
CA PRO A 196 13.68 12.61 -6.42
C PRO A 196 14.12 12.20 -5.00
N LEU A 197 13.25 11.54 -4.23
CA LEU A 197 13.51 11.17 -2.84
C LEU A 197 14.24 9.83 -2.76
N ARG A 198 15.17 9.74 -1.80
CA ARG A 198 15.93 8.50 -1.51
C ARG A 198 15.46 7.80 -0.23
N ILE A 199 14.37 8.29 0.34
CA ILE A 199 13.79 7.83 1.61
C ILE A 199 12.34 7.40 1.37
N GLN A 200 11.78 6.67 2.33
CA GLN A 200 10.36 6.33 2.26
C GLN A 200 9.53 7.60 2.35
N SER A 201 8.41 7.63 1.63
CA SER A 201 7.53 8.81 1.59
C SER A 201 6.09 8.40 1.84
N GLN A 202 5.39 9.23 2.60
CA GLN A 202 3.96 9.14 2.83
C GLN A 202 3.31 10.46 2.41
N LEU A 203 2.13 10.34 1.81
CA LEU A 203 1.27 11.46 1.47
C LEU A 203 -0.09 11.22 2.13
N VAL A 204 -0.42 12.04 3.12
CA VAL A 204 -1.71 12.02 3.79
C VAL A 204 -2.59 13.11 3.19
N LEU A 205 -3.76 12.75 2.67
CA LEU A 205 -4.70 13.68 2.04
C LEU A 205 -6.02 13.68 2.79
N ASP A 206 -6.49 14.86 3.16
CA ASP A 206 -7.88 15.08 3.54
C ASP A 206 -8.70 15.45 2.28
N VAL A 207 -9.52 14.51 1.83
CA VAL A 207 -10.31 14.64 0.60
C VAL A 207 -11.75 15.00 0.94
N ARG A 208 -12.21 16.14 0.44
CA ARG A 208 -13.55 16.69 0.69
C ARG A 208 -14.25 17.07 -0.60
N ARG A 209 -15.58 16.95 -0.63
CA ARG A 209 -16.38 17.58 -1.69
C ARG A 209 -16.51 19.07 -1.42
N ALA A 210 -16.54 19.89 -2.46
CA ALA A 210 -16.86 21.31 -2.32
C ALA A 210 -18.22 21.48 -1.63
N GLY A 211 -18.25 22.26 -0.54
CA GLY A 211 -19.45 22.48 0.27
C GLY A 211 -19.68 21.49 1.41
N ASP A 212 -19.01 20.32 1.42
CA ASP A 212 -19.10 19.37 2.53
C ASP A 212 -18.19 19.81 3.70
N ARG A 213 -18.69 19.63 4.94
CA ARG A 213 -17.92 19.95 6.16
C ARG A 213 -17.00 18.83 6.62
N SER A 214 -17.28 17.59 6.22
CA SER A 214 -16.50 16.40 6.56
C SER A 214 -15.71 15.91 5.36
N GLY A 215 -14.40 15.76 5.52
CA GLY A 215 -13.54 15.08 4.56
C GLY A 215 -13.27 13.63 4.95
N ARG A 216 -12.60 12.91 4.05
CA ARG A 216 -12.06 11.57 4.27
C ARG A 216 -10.55 11.62 4.20
N GLU A 217 -9.89 11.17 5.25
CA GLU A 217 -8.44 11.04 5.25
C GLU A 217 -8.03 9.76 4.51
N ILE A 218 -7.05 9.88 3.61
CA ILE A 218 -6.40 8.76 2.94
C ILE A 218 -4.87 8.88 3.10
N CYS A 219 -4.18 7.75 3.16
CA CYS A 219 -2.73 7.71 3.28
C CYS A 219 -2.12 6.91 2.12
N LEU A 220 -1.29 7.58 1.32
CA LEU A 220 -0.57 7.00 0.19
C LEU A 220 0.90 6.83 0.55
N THR A 221 1.53 5.77 0.07
CA THR A 221 2.89 5.38 0.48
C THR A 221 3.77 5.10 -0.72
N SER A 222 5.07 5.36 -0.57
CA SER A 222 6.05 5.10 -1.61
C SER A 222 6.29 3.61 -1.88
N ARG A 223 5.68 2.71 -1.10
CA ARG A 223 5.69 1.26 -1.31
C ARG A 223 4.63 0.78 -2.28
N GLY A 224 3.73 1.67 -2.70
CA GLY A 224 2.66 1.38 -3.65
C GLY A 224 1.38 0.98 -2.94
N ASN A 225 0.43 1.92 -2.92
CA ASN A 225 -0.99 1.67 -2.66
C ASN A 225 -1.82 2.69 -3.45
N ALA A 226 -3.10 2.38 -3.64
CA ALA A 226 -4.07 3.26 -4.26
C ALA A 226 -5.32 3.33 -3.38
N GLU A 227 -5.88 4.52 -3.26
CA GLU A 227 -7.08 4.77 -2.45
C GLU A 227 -8.18 5.34 -3.35
N THR A 228 -9.33 4.68 -3.39
CA THR A 228 -10.46 5.08 -4.24
C THR A 228 -11.62 5.57 -3.38
N LEU A 229 -12.06 6.79 -3.65
CA LEU A 229 -13.14 7.46 -2.93
C LEU A 229 -14.36 7.63 -3.83
N GLU A 230 -15.53 7.44 -3.24
CA GLU A 230 -16.82 7.68 -3.88
C GLU A 230 -17.39 9.05 -3.54
N PHE A 231 -17.91 9.76 -4.54
CA PHE A 231 -18.59 11.04 -4.45
C PHE A 231 -19.99 10.94 -5.07
N SER A 232 -20.99 10.55 -4.29
CA SER A 232 -22.40 10.52 -4.75
C SER A 232 -22.90 11.95 -5.05
N PRO A 233 -23.67 12.18 -6.13
CA PRO A 233 -24.20 13.51 -6.47
C PRO A 233 -25.09 14.07 -5.35
N ALA A 234 -25.02 15.38 -5.10
CA ALA A 234 -25.72 16.04 -3.99
C ALA A 234 -27.24 15.79 -3.97
N SER A 235 -27.86 15.61 -5.14
CA SER A 235 -29.30 15.32 -5.30
C SER A 235 -29.76 13.97 -4.75
N SER A 236 -28.84 13.06 -4.42
CA SER A 236 -29.17 11.75 -3.82
C SER A 236 -29.43 11.80 -2.31
N ARG A 237 -29.07 12.89 -1.62
CA ARG A 237 -29.31 13.04 -0.17
C ARG A 237 -30.77 13.38 0.16
N ASP A 238 -31.45 14.16 -0.69
CA ASP A 238 -32.85 14.56 -0.45
C ASP A 238 -33.87 13.46 -0.81
N SER A 239 -33.51 12.49 -1.65
CA SER A 239 -34.37 11.34 -1.99
C SER A 239 -34.20 10.13 -1.06
N ALA A 240 -33.26 10.18 -0.09
CA ALA A 240 -33.05 9.11 0.88
C ALA A 240 -34.16 9.03 1.95
N ALA A 241 -35.10 9.97 1.96
CA ALA A 241 -36.17 10.05 2.96
C ALA A 241 -37.37 9.10 2.72
N SER A 242 -37.47 8.42 1.56
CA SER A 242 -38.72 7.72 1.19
C SER A 242 -38.57 6.32 0.57
N GLN A 243 -37.48 5.59 0.80
CA GLN A 243 -37.42 4.14 0.50
C GLN A 243 -37.15 3.35 1.79
N PRO A 244 -37.81 2.20 2.02
CA PRO A 244 -37.56 1.40 3.22
C PRO A 244 -36.07 0.98 3.25
N ALA A 245 -35.35 1.57 4.20
CA ALA A 245 -33.90 1.64 4.29
C ALA A 245 -33.17 0.31 4.55
N ALA A 246 -33.88 -0.82 4.67
CA ALA A 246 -33.28 -2.07 5.15
C ALA A 246 -32.69 -2.97 4.06
N ALA A 247 -33.25 -2.97 2.83
CA ALA A 247 -32.86 -3.95 1.80
C ALA A 247 -31.84 -3.42 0.77
N ILE A 248 -31.86 -2.11 0.49
CA ILE A 248 -30.97 -1.47 -0.51
C ILE A 248 -29.70 -0.90 0.14
N ALA A 249 -29.72 -0.60 1.45
CA ALA A 249 -28.58 -0.02 2.18
C ALA A 249 -27.45 -0.99 2.55
N MET A 250 -27.58 -2.28 2.20
CA MET A 250 -26.62 -3.32 2.59
C MET A 250 -25.80 -3.88 1.42
N LEU A 251 -25.99 -3.42 0.18
CA LEU A 251 -24.99 -3.70 -0.86
C LEU A 251 -23.66 -3.04 -0.43
N PRO A 252 -22.51 -3.71 -0.59
CA PRO A 252 -21.25 -3.18 -0.10
C PRO A 252 -21.10 -1.75 -0.58
N ALA A 253 -20.94 -0.82 0.36
CA ALA A 253 -20.47 0.51 0.01
C ALA A 253 -19.32 0.30 -0.99
N PRO A 254 -19.36 0.93 -2.18
CA PRO A 254 -18.33 0.81 -3.21
C PRO A 254 -16.88 1.02 -2.74
N GLN A 255 -16.68 1.38 -1.47
CA GLN A 255 -15.51 1.91 -0.79
C GLN A 255 -14.55 0.87 -0.16
N ARG A 256 -14.51 -0.38 -0.63
CA ARG A 256 -13.60 -1.41 -0.07
C ARG A 256 -12.61 -1.95 -1.11
N PHE A 257 -11.81 -1.08 -1.72
CA PHE A 257 -10.71 -1.48 -2.62
C PHE A 257 -9.46 -1.97 -1.88
N THR A 258 -9.46 -1.85 -0.56
CA THR A 258 -8.36 -2.23 0.33
C THR A 258 -8.61 -3.53 1.10
N THR A 259 -9.77 -4.18 0.91
CA THR A 259 -10.08 -5.44 1.61
C THR A 259 -10.83 -6.41 0.71
N VAL A 260 -10.74 -7.70 1.05
CA VAL A 260 -11.53 -8.75 0.40
C VAL A 260 -12.94 -8.72 0.96
N PHE A 261 -13.94 -8.80 0.07
CA PHE A 261 -15.34 -8.74 0.44
C PHE A 261 -16.13 -9.92 -0.12
N ALA A 262 -17.17 -10.37 0.58
CA ALA A 262 -18.09 -11.38 0.08
C ALA A 262 -19.56 -11.02 0.32
N ILE A 263 -20.44 -11.46 -0.58
CA ILE A 263 -21.88 -11.55 -0.35
C ILE A 263 -22.22 -13.02 -0.20
N ILE A 264 -22.84 -13.38 0.92
CA ILE A 264 -23.18 -14.76 1.26
C ILE A 264 -24.70 -14.84 1.38
N ASP A 265 -25.34 -15.44 0.39
CA ASP A 265 -26.79 -15.66 0.37
C ASP A 265 -27.08 -17.13 0.71
N ARG A 266 -27.81 -17.37 1.79
CA ARG A 266 -28.36 -18.70 2.10
C ARG A 266 -29.74 -18.84 1.45
N THR A 267 -29.91 -19.87 0.63
CA THR A 267 -31.16 -20.21 -0.03
C THR A 267 -31.66 -21.57 0.44
N ASP A 268 -32.88 -21.96 0.03
CA ASP A 268 -33.38 -23.33 0.26
C ASP A 268 -32.54 -24.39 -0.45
N GLU A 269 -31.94 -24.01 -1.59
CA GLU A 269 -31.11 -24.87 -2.42
C GLU A 269 -29.64 -24.93 -1.97
N GLY A 270 -29.26 -24.16 -0.94
CA GLY A 270 -27.91 -24.18 -0.40
C GLY A 270 -27.31 -22.81 -0.11
N LEU A 271 -26.06 -22.61 -0.50
CA LEU A 271 -25.30 -21.39 -0.23
C LEU A 271 -24.74 -20.81 -1.53
N ILE A 272 -24.94 -19.51 -1.75
CA ILE A 272 -24.30 -18.74 -2.80
C ILE A 272 -23.28 -17.81 -2.15
N VAL A 273 -22.04 -17.87 -2.62
CA VAL A 273 -20.94 -17.02 -2.13
C VAL A 273 -20.38 -16.25 -3.31
N GLU A 274 -20.64 -14.94 -3.36
CA GLU A 274 -20.04 -14.01 -4.31
C GLU A 274 -18.84 -13.32 -3.65
N VAL A 275 -17.64 -13.65 -4.11
CA VAL A 275 -16.37 -13.13 -3.56
C VAL A 275 -15.84 -12.03 -4.47
N HIS A 276 -15.46 -10.89 -3.89
CA HIS A 276 -14.79 -9.79 -4.57
C HIS A 276 -13.39 -9.59 -4.01
N VAL A 277 -12.37 -9.79 -4.84
CA VAL A 277 -10.96 -9.60 -4.47
C VAL A 277 -10.39 -8.44 -5.29
N PRO A 278 -9.97 -7.33 -4.67
CA PRO A 278 -9.21 -6.30 -5.37
C PRO A 278 -7.96 -6.88 -6.03
N LEU A 279 -7.70 -6.51 -7.28
CA LEU A 279 -6.56 -7.03 -8.03
C LEU A 279 -5.22 -6.84 -7.30
N PRO A 280 -4.91 -5.68 -6.68
CA PRO A 280 -3.66 -5.52 -5.92
C PRO A 280 -3.51 -6.52 -4.77
N LEU A 281 -4.62 -6.90 -4.11
CA LEU A 281 -4.60 -7.93 -3.08
C LEU A 281 -4.48 -9.32 -3.70
N LEU A 282 -5.21 -9.60 -4.78
CA LEU A 282 -5.16 -10.89 -5.47
C LEU A 282 -3.73 -11.27 -5.90
N GLU A 283 -2.95 -10.28 -6.35
CA GLU A 283 -1.58 -10.45 -6.78
C GLU A 283 -0.58 -10.76 -5.67
N THR A 284 -0.97 -10.57 -4.41
CA THR A 284 -0.18 -11.02 -3.26
C THR A 284 -0.17 -12.55 -3.11
N TRP A 285 -1.13 -13.25 -3.72
CA TRP A 285 -1.11 -14.71 -3.85
C TRP A 285 -0.62 -15.16 -5.23
N ARG A 286 -1.13 -14.52 -6.29
CA ARG A 286 -0.83 -14.94 -7.66
C ARG A 286 -0.74 -13.74 -8.61
N PRO A 287 0.45 -13.41 -9.14
CA PRO A 287 0.61 -12.32 -10.09
C PRO A 287 -0.24 -12.53 -11.35
N VAL A 288 -0.79 -11.44 -11.89
CA VAL A 288 -1.50 -11.44 -13.16
C VAL A 288 -0.59 -10.79 -14.20
N ALA A 289 -0.24 -11.53 -15.24
CA ALA A 289 0.60 -11.02 -16.32
C ALA A 289 -0.13 -9.89 -17.05
N ARG A 290 0.54 -8.75 -17.19
CA ARG A 290 0.05 -7.57 -17.91
C ARG A 290 1.16 -6.94 -18.74
N ALA A 291 0.82 -6.45 -19.92
CA ALA A 291 1.73 -5.66 -20.74
C ALA A 291 1.91 -4.24 -20.18
N ASP A 292 0.81 -3.65 -19.70
CA ASP A 292 0.78 -2.35 -19.04
C ASP A 292 0.54 -2.56 -17.53
N ALA A 293 1.43 -2.05 -16.69
CA ALA A 293 1.32 -2.23 -15.24
C ALA A 293 0.05 -1.56 -14.65
N ASP A 294 -0.48 -0.53 -15.33
CA ASP A 294 -1.60 0.26 -14.83
C ASP A 294 -2.96 -0.23 -15.32
N PHE A 295 -3.00 -1.14 -16.29
CA PHE A 295 -4.24 -1.57 -16.94
C PHE A 295 -4.27 -3.06 -17.21
N LEU A 296 -5.46 -3.64 -17.07
CA LEU A 296 -5.76 -5.03 -17.33
C LEU A 296 -6.67 -5.13 -18.56
N GLU A 297 -6.14 -5.63 -19.66
CA GLU A 297 -6.84 -5.75 -20.94
C GLU A 297 -7.79 -6.97 -20.96
N PRO A 298 -8.87 -6.96 -21.75
CA PRO A 298 -9.83 -8.08 -21.83
C PRO A 298 -9.22 -9.47 -22.10
N ALA A 299 -8.17 -9.53 -22.92
CA ALA A 299 -7.47 -10.78 -23.21
C ALA A 299 -6.71 -11.30 -21.98
N GLU A 300 -6.08 -10.40 -21.22
CA GLU A 300 -5.34 -10.73 -19.99
C GLU A 300 -6.31 -11.17 -18.87
N GLN A 301 -7.47 -10.52 -18.79
CA GLN A 301 -8.57 -10.92 -17.90
C GLN A 301 -8.99 -12.36 -18.17
N SER A 302 -9.25 -12.68 -19.44
CA SER A 302 -9.68 -14.02 -19.87
C SER A 302 -8.63 -15.08 -19.56
N ALA A 303 -7.35 -14.77 -19.83
CA ALA A 303 -6.24 -15.69 -19.57
C ALA A 303 -6.04 -15.98 -18.07
N ALA A 304 -6.28 -15.00 -17.20
CA ALA A 304 -6.09 -15.14 -15.76
C ALA A 304 -7.32 -15.74 -15.03
N CYS A 305 -8.53 -15.53 -15.56
CA CYS A 305 -9.77 -15.76 -14.83
C CYS A 305 -9.94 -17.21 -14.33
N ALA A 306 -9.72 -18.20 -15.19
CA ALA A 306 -9.90 -19.62 -14.82
C ALA A 306 -8.98 -20.03 -13.65
N ALA A 307 -7.69 -19.74 -13.79
CA ALA A 307 -6.66 -20.06 -12.82
C ALA A 307 -6.86 -19.38 -11.45
N LEU A 308 -7.39 -18.15 -11.44
CA LEU A 308 -7.69 -17.42 -10.21
C LEU A 308 -9.01 -17.88 -9.58
N THR A 309 -9.98 -18.26 -10.40
CA THR A 309 -11.25 -18.82 -9.96
C THR A 309 -11.05 -20.15 -9.23
N ASP A 310 -10.23 -21.04 -9.80
CA ASP A 310 -9.87 -22.30 -9.16
C ASP A 310 -9.13 -22.08 -7.83
N PHE A 311 -8.23 -21.10 -7.79
CA PHE A 311 -7.56 -20.70 -6.55
C PHE A 311 -8.57 -20.25 -5.47
N ILE A 312 -9.47 -19.33 -5.80
CA ILE A 312 -10.51 -18.84 -4.86
C ILE A 312 -11.40 -19.99 -4.39
N LYS A 313 -11.85 -20.84 -5.32
CA LYS A 313 -12.65 -22.04 -5.02
C LYS A 313 -11.93 -22.97 -4.05
N SER A 314 -10.62 -23.19 -4.24
CA SER A 314 -9.82 -24.07 -3.37
C SER A 314 -9.64 -23.54 -1.95
N ALA A 315 -9.78 -22.23 -1.75
CA ALA A 315 -9.57 -21.57 -0.47
C ALA A 315 -10.84 -21.45 0.39
N LEU A 316 -12.00 -21.86 -0.13
CA LEU A 316 -13.29 -21.73 0.54
C LEU A 316 -13.94 -23.10 0.75
N TYR A 317 -14.16 -23.45 2.02
CA TYR A 317 -14.71 -24.75 2.41
C TYR A 317 -16.07 -24.57 3.05
N VAL A 318 -17.08 -25.27 2.55
CA VAL A 318 -18.42 -25.29 3.14
C VAL A 318 -18.70 -26.67 3.73
N HIS A 319 -19.13 -26.70 4.98
CA HIS A 319 -19.68 -27.88 5.64
C HIS A 319 -21.17 -27.68 5.83
N VAL A 320 -21.92 -28.75 5.67
CA VAL A 320 -23.37 -28.79 5.81
C VAL A 320 -23.72 -29.95 6.73
N ASP A 321 -24.35 -29.65 7.87
CA ASP A 321 -24.67 -30.62 8.92
C ASP A 321 -23.48 -31.56 9.24
N ASP A 322 -22.30 -30.97 9.45
CA ASP A 322 -21.02 -31.63 9.74
C ASP A 322 -20.44 -32.52 8.63
N ALA A 323 -21.12 -32.65 7.49
CA ALA A 323 -20.58 -33.24 6.26
C ALA A 323 -19.96 -32.16 5.37
N VAL A 324 -18.88 -32.49 4.64
CA VAL A 324 -18.33 -31.58 3.63
C VAL A 324 -19.38 -31.39 2.54
N ALA A 325 -19.77 -30.14 2.25
CA ALA A 325 -20.68 -29.85 1.15
C ALA A 325 -20.06 -30.30 -0.18
N ALA A 326 -20.90 -30.67 -1.15
CA ALA A 326 -20.42 -30.99 -2.49
C ALA A 326 -19.52 -29.87 -3.04
N THR A 327 -18.55 -30.25 -3.88
CA THR A 327 -17.57 -29.34 -4.50
C THR A 327 -18.28 -28.13 -5.12
N ALA A 328 -17.81 -26.92 -4.82
CA ALA A 328 -18.44 -25.69 -5.29
C ALA A 328 -18.62 -25.69 -6.81
N ALA A 329 -19.83 -25.44 -7.30
CA ALA A 329 -20.06 -25.13 -8.70
C ALA A 329 -19.73 -23.66 -8.93
N VAL A 330 -18.77 -23.39 -9.83
CA VAL A 330 -18.51 -22.03 -10.28
C VAL A 330 -19.66 -21.63 -11.18
N SER A 331 -20.42 -20.62 -10.78
CA SER A 331 -21.49 -20.09 -11.63
C SER A 331 -20.94 -19.11 -12.64
N TYR A 332 -20.08 -18.19 -12.19
CA TYR A 332 -19.54 -17.13 -13.02
C TYR A 332 -18.33 -16.48 -12.33
N ALA A 333 -17.37 -16.00 -13.13
CA ALA A 333 -16.23 -15.23 -12.65
C ALA A 333 -15.79 -14.21 -13.70
N ALA A 334 -15.58 -12.96 -13.29
CA ALA A 334 -15.07 -11.91 -14.18
C ALA A 334 -14.37 -10.80 -13.40
N PHE A 335 -13.51 -10.07 -14.09
CA PHE A 335 -12.98 -8.81 -13.58
C PHE A 335 -14.03 -7.71 -13.77
N ILE A 336 -14.23 -6.91 -12.73
CA ILE A 336 -15.24 -5.85 -12.71
C ILE A 336 -14.63 -4.50 -12.33
N PRO A 337 -15.20 -3.40 -12.85
CA PRO A 337 -14.78 -2.06 -12.51
C PRO A 337 -15.27 -1.64 -11.11
N PRO A 338 -14.71 -0.56 -10.54
CA PRO A 338 -15.09 -0.05 -9.23
C PRO A 338 -16.59 0.26 -9.03
N GLN A 339 -17.32 0.59 -10.10
CA GLN A 339 -18.74 0.95 -10.06
C GLN A 339 -19.66 -0.27 -9.99
N ALA A 340 -19.17 -1.46 -10.32
CA ALA A 340 -20.00 -2.65 -10.36
C ALA A 340 -20.28 -3.13 -8.92
N ALA A 341 -21.51 -2.90 -8.45
CA ALA A 341 -21.96 -3.33 -7.13
C ALA A 341 -22.14 -4.86 -7.04
N ARG A 342 -22.42 -5.50 -8.18
CA ARG A 342 -22.58 -6.94 -8.35
C ARG A 342 -22.05 -7.37 -9.71
N LEU A 343 -21.76 -8.65 -9.80
CA LEU A 343 -21.36 -9.29 -11.04
C LEU A 343 -22.54 -9.36 -12.03
N ASP A 344 -22.42 -8.66 -13.15
CA ASP A 344 -23.35 -8.79 -14.27
C ASP A 344 -22.73 -9.72 -15.32
N ALA A 345 -23.33 -10.90 -15.48
CA ALA A 345 -22.85 -11.91 -16.42
C ALA A 345 -22.89 -11.47 -17.89
N ARG A 346 -23.64 -10.39 -18.19
CA ARG A 346 -23.81 -9.84 -19.54
C ARG A 346 -22.89 -8.65 -19.83
N ALA A 347 -22.12 -8.18 -18.85
CA ALA A 347 -21.22 -7.07 -19.05
C ALA A 347 -20.12 -7.46 -20.06
N GLU A 348 -19.92 -6.63 -21.07
CA GLU A 348 -18.82 -6.83 -22.03
C GLU A 348 -17.47 -6.59 -21.34
N PRO A 349 -16.47 -7.45 -21.57
CA PRO A 349 -15.12 -7.23 -21.09
C PRO A 349 -14.57 -5.89 -21.60
N GLN A 350 -14.09 -5.07 -20.67
CA GLN A 350 -13.51 -3.76 -20.98
C GLN A 350 -12.12 -3.64 -20.37
N ARG A 351 -11.30 -2.72 -20.86
CA ARG A 351 -10.03 -2.36 -20.24
C ARG A 351 -10.28 -1.81 -18.82
N LEU A 352 -9.61 -2.37 -17.82
CA LEU A 352 -9.79 -1.98 -16.41
C LEU A 352 -8.49 -1.40 -15.85
N SER A 353 -8.61 -0.48 -14.90
CA SER A 353 -7.43 -0.05 -14.13
C SER A 353 -7.00 -1.16 -13.18
N ALA A 354 -5.72 -1.52 -13.19
CA ALA A 354 -5.16 -2.55 -12.32
C ALA A 354 -5.29 -2.21 -10.82
N TRP A 355 -5.46 -0.91 -10.51
CA TRP A 355 -5.53 -0.40 -9.14
C TRP A 355 -6.93 -0.49 -8.51
N THR A 356 -7.96 -0.61 -9.34
CA THR A 356 -9.36 -0.59 -8.89
C THR A 356 -10.18 -1.77 -9.37
N ALA A 357 -9.65 -2.54 -10.33
CA ALA A 357 -10.26 -3.78 -10.77
C ALA A 357 -10.42 -4.75 -9.59
N ARG A 358 -11.52 -5.49 -9.62
CA ARG A 358 -11.76 -6.60 -8.69
C ARG A 358 -12.03 -7.85 -9.51
N LEU A 359 -11.53 -8.99 -9.07
CA LEU A 359 -12.05 -10.27 -9.53
C LEU A 359 -13.29 -10.59 -8.68
N ALA A 360 -14.42 -10.80 -9.34
CA ALA A 360 -15.63 -11.29 -8.73
C ALA A 360 -15.86 -12.76 -9.12
N VAL A 361 -16.14 -13.62 -8.14
CA VAL A 361 -16.38 -15.06 -8.34
C VAL A 361 -17.63 -15.48 -7.59
N VAL A 362 -18.58 -16.08 -8.31
CA VAL A 362 -19.81 -16.63 -7.72
C VAL A 362 -19.71 -18.14 -7.61
N LEU A 363 -19.69 -18.62 -6.38
CA LEU A 363 -19.66 -20.04 -6.03
C LEU A 363 -21.01 -20.48 -5.49
N ARG A 364 -21.50 -21.64 -5.96
CA ARG A 364 -22.71 -22.28 -5.44
C ARG A 364 -22.37 -23.59 -4.77
N TYR A 365 -22.91 -23.77 -3.57
CA TYR A 365 -22.79 -24.98 -2.78
C TYR A 365 -24.19 -25.54 -2.56
N THR A 366 -24.52 -26.61 -3.30
CA THR A 366 -25.80 -27.29 -3.20
C THR A 366 -25.64 -28.52 -2.31
N PRO A 367 -26.22 -28.54 -1.10
CA PRO A 367 -26.15 -29.71 -0.25
C PRO A 367 -27.02 -30.83 -0.79
N SER A 368 -26.65 -32.07 -0.47
CA SER A 368 -27.39 -33.27 -0.88
C SER A 368 -28.76 -33.41 -0.18
N ARG A 369 -28.98 -32.67 0.91
CA ARG A 369 -30.19 -32.69 1.76
C ARG A 369 -30.47 -31.30 2.32
N SER A 370 -31.72 -31.05 2.72
CA SER A 370 -32.10 -29.80 3.40
C SER A 370 -31.28 -29.62 4.68
N SER A 371 -30.58 -28.50 4.80
CA SER A 371 -29.60 -28.31 5.88
C SER A 371 -30.10 -27.46 7.04
N ARG A 372 -29.82 -27.90 8.26
CA ARG A 372 -30.03 -27.06 9.45
C ARG A 372 -28.83 -26.16 9.68
N ILE A 373 -27.63 -26.69 9.56
CA ILE A 373 -26.37 -26.01 9.85
C ILE A 373 -25.55 -25.88 8.57
N VAL A 374 -25.13 -24.67 8.26
CA VAL A 374 -24.15 -24.38 7.21
C VAL A 374 -22.96 -23.69 7.84
N GLN A 375 -21.76 -24.19 7.58
CA GLN A 375 -20.50 -23.59 8.04
C GLN A 375 -19.62 -23.26 6.85
N LEU A 376 -19.30 -21.99 6.66
CA LEU A 376 -18.30 -21.55 5.70
C LEU A 376 -16.99 -21.29 6.45
N LYS A 377 -15.91 -21.92 6.01
CA LYS A 377 -14.54 -21.64 6.42
C LYS A 377 -13.84 -20.84 5.34
N TRP A 378 -13.43 -19.63 5.72
CA TRP A 378 -12.66 -18.73 4.88
C TRP A 378 -11.17 -19.08 4.94
N GLY A 379 -10.52 -19.19 3.78
CA GLY A 379 -9.09 -19.51 3.67
C GLY A 379 -8.29 -18.50 2.86
N LEU A 380 -8.91 -17.44 2.33
CA LEU A 380 -8.21 -16.39 1.58
C LEU A 380 -7.51 -15.42 2.54
N PHE A 381 -6.44 -15.91 3.15
CA PHE A 381 -5.55 -15.12 4.01
C PHE A 381 -4.10 -15.20 3.54
N ASN A 382 -3.32 -14.16 3.84
CA ASN A 382 -1.87 -14.13 3.79
C ASN A 382 -1.35 -12.91 4.61
N ASN A 383 -0.07 -12.55 4.43
CA ASN A 383 0.53 -11.42 5.15
C ASN A 383 -0.07 -10.05 4.79
N ALA A 384 -0.73 -9.93 3.63
CA ALA A 384 -1.39 -8.71 3.19
C ALA A 384 -2.90 -8.71 3.49
N VAL A 385 -3.52 -9.89 3.55
CA VAL A 385 -4.95 -10.08 3.81
C VAL A 385 -5.11 -10.91 5.07
N ILE A 386 -5.26 -10.22 6.20
CA ILE A 386 -5.48 -10.82 7.52
C ILE A 386 -6.95 -10.86 7.93
N THR A 387 -7.78 -10.06 7.25
CA THR A 387 -9.23 -10.01 7.43
C THR A 387 -9.96 -9.99 6.10
N ALA A 388 -11.20 -10.48 6.10
CA ALA A 388 -12.15 -10.31 5.01
C ALA A 388 -13.52 -9.99 5.59
N ARG A 389 -14.32 -9.20 4.89
CA ARG A 389 -15.67 -8.82 5.35
C ARG A 389 -16.72 -9.47 4.48
N ALA A 390 -17.86 -9.81 5.06
CA ALA A 390 -18.99 -10.35 4.32
C ALA A 390 -20.30 -9.68 4.73
N LEU A 391 -21.18 -9.52 3.74
CA LEU A 391 -22.60 -9.35 3.99
C LEU A 391 -23.26 -10.72 3.92
N VAL A 392 -23.87 -11.14 5.02
CA VAL A 392 -24.58 -12.41 5.11
C VAL A 392 -26.07 -12.15 5.05
N ARG A 393 -26.78 -12.87 4.18
CA ARG A 393 -28.24 -12.87 4.07
C ARG A 393 -28.76 -14.28 4.31
N ASP A 394 -29.56 -14.44 5.36
CA ASP A 394 -30.18 -15.70 5.76
C ASP A 394 -31.66 -15.47 6.06
N ALA A 395 -32.53 -15.93 5.15
CA ALA A 395 -33.96 -15.67 5.15
C ALA A 395 -34.26 -14.15 5.31
N ASP A 396 -34.90 -13.76 6.41
CA ASP A 396 -35.30 -12.37 6.68
C ASP A 396 -34.22 -11.55 7.42
N ARG A 397 -33.01 -12.09 7.56
CA ARG A 397 -31.91 -11.45 8.30
C ARG A 397 -30.76 -11.11 7.36
N ALA A 398 -30.24 -9.90 7.51
CA ALA A 398 -28.99 -9.48 6.89
C ALA A 398 -28.06 -8.87 7.95
N PHE A 399 -26.79 -9.27 7.95
CA PHE A 399 -25.79 -8.77 8.89
C PHE A 399 -24.39 -8.77 8.28
N GLU A 400 -23.49 -7.95 8.81
CA GLU A 400 -22.07 -8.01 8.47
C GLU A 400 -21.36 -9.07 9.31
N HIS A 401 -20.45 -9.81 8.68
CA HIS A 401 -19.54 -10.75 9.34
C HIS A 401 -18.09 -10.38 8.97
N GLU A 402 -17.16 -10.55 9.89
CA GLU A 402 -15.72 -10.41 9.63
C GLU A 402 -15.05 -11.76 9.83
N PHE A 403 -14.32 -12.20 8.80
CA PHE A 403 -13.40 -13.32 8.88
C PHE A 403 -12.02 -12.79 9.24
N SER A 404 -11.31 -13.49 10.10
CA SER A 404 -9.90 -13.23 10.40
C SER A 404 -9.10 -14.53 10.42
N THR A 405 -7.77 -14.42 10.43
CA THR A 405 -6.90 -15.58 10.61
C THR A 405 -7.15 -16.34 11.92
N TYR A 406 -7.71 -15.67 12.93
CA TYR A 406 -8.04 -16.24 14.24
C TYR A 406 -9.49 -16.76 14.31
N ASP A 407 -10.40 -16.14 13.56
CA ASP A 407 -11.80 -16.57 13.44
C ASP A 407 -12.21 -16.68 11.96
N PRO A 408 -11.88 -17.80 11.31
CA PRO A 408 -12.13 -17.98 9.88
C PRO A 408 -13.52 -18.57 9.59
N LEU A 409 -14.40 -18.72 10.58
CA LEU A 409 -15.64 -19.48 10.45
C LEU A 409 -16.87 -18.59 10.47
N LEU A 410 -17.81 -18.88 9.57
CA LEU A 410 -19.18 -18.40 9.63
C LEU A 410 -20.09 -19.61 9.84
N ARG A 411 -20.90 -19.60 10.89
CA ARG A 411 -21.89 -20.66 11.18
C ARG A 411 -23.30 -20.11 11.11
N LEU A 412 -24.11 -20.68 10.22
CA LEU A 412 -25.52 -20.33 10.04
C LEU A 412 -26.39 -21.50 10.50
N VAL A 413 -27.30 -21.24 11.45
CA VAL A 413 -28.20 -22.24 12.00
C VAL A 413 -29.64 -21.85 11.70
N ARG A 414 -30.35 -22.71 10.97
CA ARG A 414 -31.77 -22.52 10.68
C ARG A 414 -32.55 -22.78 11.96
N GLN A 415 -33.17 -21.74 12.51
CA GLN A 415 -34.13 -21.94 13.61
C GLN A 415 -35.33 -22.68 13.04
N SER A 416 -35.70 -23.82 13.64
CA SER A 416 -36.92 -24.51 13.24
C SER A 416 -38.09 -23.59 13.57
N ALA A 417 -38.93 -23.28 12.57
CA ALA A 417 -40.17 -22.55 12.82
C ALA A 417 -40.91 -23.26 13.96
N LYS A 418 -41.18 -22.56 15.05
CA LYS A 418 -42.16 -23.02 16.02
C LYS A 418 -43.47 -23.13 15.26
N LEU A 419 -43.89 -24.34 14.93
CA LEU A 419 -45.26 -24.64 14.53
C LEU A 419 -46.15 -24.18 15.68
N SER A 420 -46.70 -22.96 15.58
CA SER A 420 -47.84 -22.54 16.37
C SER A 420 -48.97 -23.49 16.01
N ARG A 421 -49.36 -24.32 16.97
CA ARG A 421 -50.50 -25.24 16.88
C ARG A 421 -51.80 -24.51 16.66
#